data_AF-A0A2D4MSC2-F1
#
_entry.id   AF-A0A2D4MSC2-F1
#
_cell.length_a   1.000
_cell.length_b   1.000
_cell.length_c   1.000
_cell.angle_alpha   90.00
_cell.angle_beta   90.00
_cell.angle_gamma   90.00
#
_symmetry.space_group_name_H-M   'P 1'
#
loop_
_entity.id
_entity.type
_entity.pdbx_description
1 polymer ?
#
loop_
_entity_poly.entity_id
_entity_poly.type
_entity_poly.pdbx_seq_one_letter_code
_entity_poly.pdbx_strand_id
1 'polypeptide(L)'
;DEGSSPAAELLEKLQHPNADMREFACANISKMLQQQQTIPAFVQRDVVRRLGPLLLDPSVVVRETAAGALRNLSACGGFEVCNDMVTKDIMTPLVALLKECRAGLVGNNSSLKEDKQTEKNHTEDIAIEAVNLLWNVCECNSTAVSIFNKEGCLDVVLQYLKRFHTNVDLAIAVASCLQTVTEDNPDLLSSFDAPVHQVLEMVMLSSEKDMDHILLRTLVAGKYSIWQAQEFWELKSRGCEVDIVACPC
;
A
#
# COMPACT_ATOMS: atom_id res chain seq x y z
N ASP A 1 -37.39 -9.55 17.04
CA ASP A 1 -37.52 -8.54 15.99
C ASP A 1 -36.51 -7.44 16.28
N GLU A 2 -35.25 -7.72 15.96
CA GLU A 2 -34.16 -6.77 16.15
C GLU A 2 -34.03 -6.00 14.84
N GLY A 3 -34.29 -4.69 14.88
CA GLY A 3 -34.05 -3.81 13.74
C GLY A 3 -32.64 -4.03 13.20
N SER A 4 -32.52 -4.19 11.88
CA SER A 4 -31.26 -4.45 11.19
C SER A 4 -30.19 -3.51 11.71
N SER A 5 -29.07 -4.06 12.22
CA SER A 5 -28.01 -3.21 12.75
C SER A 5 -27.46 -2.32 11.62
N PRO A 6 -27.00 -1.08 11.90
CA PRO A 6 -26.48 -0.20 10.84
C PRO A 6 -25.38 -0.85 9.98
N ALA A 7 -24.58 -1.73 10.59
CA ALA A 7 -23.59 -2.53 9.89
C ALA A 7 -24.22 -3.50 8.88
N ALA A 8 -25.32 -4.17 9.22
CA ALA A 8 -26.01 -5.10 8.32
C ALA A 8 -26.60 -4.38 7.10
N GLU A 9 -27.29 -3.25 7.31
CA GLU A 9 -27.88 -2.47 6.21
C GLU A 9 -26.84 -1.96 5.22
N LEU A 10 -25.68 -1.50 5.72
CA LEU A 10 -24.58 -1.04 4.86
C LEU A 10 -23.95 -2.21 4.09
N LEU A 11 -23.73 -3.35 4.74
CA LEU A 11 -23.16 -4.54 4.10
C LEU A 11 -24.06 -5.15 3.03
N GLU A 12 -25.38 -4.97 3.13
CA GLU A 12 -26.33 -5.35 2.07
C GLU A 12 -26.23 -4.42 0.85
N LYS A 13 -26.07 -3.11 1.08
CA LYS A 13 -25.94 -2.10 0.01
C LYS A 13 -24.69 -2.29 -0.85
N LEU A 14 -23.66 -2.97 -0.36
CA LEU A 14 -22.46 -3.31 -1.13
C LEU A 14 -22.75 -4.15 -2.38
N GLN A 15 -23.85 -4.90 -2.42
CA GLN A 15 -24.23 -5.72 -3.58
C GLN A 15 -25.23 -5.01 -4.51
N HIS A 16 -25.51 -3.73 -4.28
CA HIS A 16 -26.49 -2.99 -5.05
C HIS A 16 -26.00 -2.77 -6.50
N PRO A 17 -26.86 -2.87 -7.53
CA PRO A 17 -26.45 -2.69 -8.93
C PRO A 17 -25.96 -1.27 -9.24
N ASN A 18 -26.53 -0.25 -8.58
CA ASN A 18 -26.06 1.13 -8.70
C ASN A 18 -24.71 1.35 -7.98
N ALA A 19 -23.72 1.89 -8.70
CA ALA A 19 -22.39 2.19 -8.18
C ALA A 19 -22.44 3.23 -7.04
N ASP A 20 -23.27 4.27 -7.13
CA ASP A 20 -23.37 5.30 -6.09
C ASP A 20 -23.81 4.71 -4.75
N MET A 21 -24.66 3.68 -4.79
CA MET A 21 -25.13 3.00 -3.57
C MET A 21 -24.02 2.14 -2.95
N ARG A 22 -23.17 1.52 -3.78
CA ARG A 22 -22.00 0.77 -3.31
C ARG A 22 -20.94 1.70 -2.73
N GLU A 23 -20.67 2.81 -3.42
CA GLU A 23 -19.76 3.87 -2.94
C GLU A 23 -20.25 4.43 -1.61
N PHE A 24 -21.53 4.82 -1.54
CA PHE A 24 -22.15 5.30 -0.31
C PHE A 24 -21.96 4.29 0.84
N ALA A 25 -22.19 3.00 0.57
CA ALA A 25 -22.00 1.95 1.56
C ALA A 25 -20.52 1.85 1.99
N CYS A 26 -19.58 1.80 1.05
CA CYS A 26 -18.14 1.73 1.33
C CYS A 26 -17.67 2.93 2.16
N ALA A 27 -18.08 4.16 1.79
CA ALA A 27 -17.71 5.37 2.50
C ALA A 27 -18.24 5.40 3.95
N ASN A 28 -19.49 4.98 4.17
CA ASN A 28 -20.05 4.91 5.52
C ASN A 28 -19.41 3.81 6.36
N ILE A 29 -19.14 2.64 5.77
CA ILE A 29 -18.40 1.56 6.43
C ILE A 29 -17.00 2.04 6.81
N SER A 30 -16.29 2.68 5.88
CA SER A 30 -14.95 3.25 6.10
C SER A 30 -14.93 4.19 7.31
N LYS A 31 -15.91 5.09 7.40
CA LYS A 31 -16.06 6.02 8.54
C LYS A 31 -16.32 5.28 9.86
N MET A 32 -17.15 4.25 9.85
CA MET A 32 -17.44 3.47 11.06
C MET A 32 -16.20 2.69 11.52
N LEU A 33 -15.45 2.08 10.60
CA LEU A 33 -14.28 1.26 10.92
C LEU A 33 -13.11 2.01 11.56
N GLN A 34 -13.08 3.35 11.46
CA GLN A 34 -12.16 4.19 12.23
C GLN A 34 -12.42 4.14 13.74
N GLN A 35 -13.61 3.66 14.14
CA GLN A 35 -14.03 3.52 15.52
C GLN A 35 -13.93 2.04 15.92
N GLN A 36 -12.91 1.70 16.74
CA GLN A 36 -12.62 0.32 17.14
C GLN A 36 -13.84 -0.44 17.70
N GLN A 37 -14.74 0.24 18.42
CA GLN A 37 -15.94 -0.35 18.99
C GLN A 37 -16.94 -0.88 17.95
N THR A 38 -16.87 -0.42 16.69
CA THR A 38 -17.77 -0.87 15.63
C THR A 38 -17.23 -2.09 14.88
N ILE A 39 -15.92 -2.32 14.91
CA ILE A 39 -15.23 -3.37 14.16
C ILE A 39 -15.82 -4.76 14.43
N PRO A 40 -16.11 -5.18 15.69
CA PRO A 40 -16.69 -6.51 15.94
C PRO A 40 -18.00 -6.75 15.18
N ALA A 41 -18.85 -5.72 15.02
CA ALA A 41 -20.12 -5.84 14.31
C ALA A 41 -19.94 -6.13 12.81
N PHE A 42 -18.86 -5.61 12.21
CA PHE A 42 -18.50 -5.84 10.81
C PHE A 42 -17.76 -7.16 10.60
N VAL A 43 -16.82 -7.51 11.49
CA VAL A 43 -16.06 -8.76 11.43
C VAL A 43 -16.99 -9.97 11.56
N GLN A 44 -17.94 -9.94 12.50
CA GLN A 44 -18.97 -11.00 12.66
C GLN A 44 -19.85 -11.20 11.42
N ARG A 45 -19.87 -10.25 10.49
CA ARG A 45 -20.68 -10.27 9.25
C ARG A 45 -19.84 -10.44 7.98
N ASP A 46 -18.61 -10.92 8.13
CA ASP A 46 -17.67 -11.17 7.04
C ASP A 46 -17.39 -9.93 6.16
N VAL A 47 -17.19 -8.77 6.79
CA VAL A 47 -16.90 -7.50 6.08
C VAL A 47 -15.78 -7.64 5.04
N VAL A 48 -14.72 -8.41 5.35
CA VAL A 48 -13.59 -8.63 4.42
C VAL A 48 -14.06 -9.33 3.14
N ARG A 49 -14.91 -10.37 3.24
CA ARG A 49 -15.42 -11.09 2.07
C ARG A 49 -16.38 -10.25 1.23
N ARG A 50 -16.97 -9.20 1.83
CA ARG A 50 -17.89 -8.28 1.15
C ARG A 50 -17.16 -7.12 0.49
N LEU A 51 -16.14 -6.57 1.14
CA LEU A 51 -15.34 -5.45 0.61
C LEU A 51 -14.21 -5.91 -0.33
N GLY A 52 -13.61 -7.08 -0.09
CA GLY A 52 -12.47 -7.58 -0.89
C GLY A 52 -12.73 -7.60 -2.39
N PRO A 53 -13.88 -8.16 -2.87
CA PRO A 53 -14.22 -8.14 -4.29
C PRO A 53 -14.40 -6.72 -4.87
N LEU A 54 -14.78 -5.73 -4.05
CA LEU A 54 -15.00 -4.36 -4.50
C LEU A 54 -13.71 -3.61 -4.81
N LEU A 55 -12.55 -4.14 -4.42
CA LEU A 55 -11.25 -3.65 -4.92
C LEU A 55 -11.15 -3.76 -6.46
N LEU A 56 -11.94 -4.64 -7.07
CA LEU A 56 -11.99 -4.85 -8.52
C LEU A 56 -13.34 -4.41 -9.13
N ASP A 57 -14.11 -3.58 -8.43
CA ASP A 57 -15.41 -3.08 -8.90
C ASP A 57 -15.28 -2.33 -10.24
N PRO A 58 -16.27 -2.35 -11.16
CA PRO A 58 -16.19 -1.55 -12.39
C PRO A 58 -16.06 -0.03 -12.16
N SER A 59 -16.55 0.49 -11.03
CA SER A 59 -16.44 1.90 -10.67
C SER A 59 -15.16 2.19 -9.89
N VAL A 60 -14.31 3.09 -10.43
CA VAL A 60 -13.08 3.53 -9.77
C VAL A 60 -13.32 4.16 -8.40
N VAL A 61 -14.45 4.87 -8.23
CA VAL A 61 -14.79 5.51 -6.95
C VAL A 61 -15.19 4.47 -5.89
N VAL A 62 -15.84 3.37 -6.32
CA VAL A 62 -16.12 2.24 -5.44
C VAL A 62 -14.82 1.54 -5.03
N ARG A 63 -13.85 1.37 -5.94
CA ARG A 63 -12.53 0.81 -5.60
C ARG A 63 -11.80 1.66 -4.56
N GLU A 64 -11.76 2.98 -4.75
CA GLU A 64 -11.12 3.94 -3.83
C GLU A 64 -11.73 3.81 -2.43
N THR A 65 -13.06 3.89 -2.35
CA THR A 65 -13.77 3.85 -1.06
C THR A 65 -13.71 2.47 -0.39
N ALA A 66 -13.71 1.37 -1.16
CA ALA A 66 -13.54 0.02 -0.65
C ALA A 66 -12.11 -0.21 -0.11
N ALA A 67 -11.09 0.25 -0.84
CA ALA A 67 -9.70 0.20 -0.40
C ALA A 67 -9.51 0.99 0.90
N GLY A 68 -10.05 2.20 0.98
CA GLY A 68 -10.02 3.01 2.20
C GLY A 68 -10.75 2.36 3.38
N ALA A 69 -11.89 1.70 3.13
CA ALA A 69 -12.61 0.96 4.17
C ALA A 69 -11.78 -0.22 4.71
N LEU A 70 -11.15 -1.00 3.82
CA LEU A 70 -10.28 -2.11 4.20
C LEU A 70 -9.00 -1.63 4.90
N ARG A 71 -8.42 -0.51 4.47
CA ARG A 71 -7.28 0.13 5.13
C ARG A 71 -7.62 0.55 6.56
N ASN A 72 -8.80 1.13 6.78
CA ASN A 72 -9.25 1.47 8.13
C ASN A 72 -9.52 0.21 8.98
N LEU A 73 -10.08 -0.83 8.38
CA LEU A 73 -10.28 -2.13 9.05
C LEU A 73 -8.94 -2.70 9.57
N SER A 74 -7.92 -2.74 8.71
CA SER A 74 -6.61 -3.27 9.09
C SER A 74 -5.89 -2.38 10.11
N ALA A 75 -5.93 -1.05 9.93
CA ALA A 75 -5.28 -0.10 10.85
C ALA A 75 -5.90 -0.11 12.25
N CYS A 76 -7.23 -0.13 12.34
CA CYS A 76 -7.93 -0.03 13.62
C CYS A 76 -8.23 -1.39 14.25
N GLY A 77 -8.24 -2.48 13.47
CA GLY A 77 -8.57 -3.82 13.92
C GLY A 77 -7.41 -4.61 14.53
N GLY A 78 -6.17 -4.17 14.31
CA GLY A 78 -4.97 -4.80 14.85
C GLY A 78 -4.67 -6.20 14.28
N PHE A 79 -3.76 -6.91 14.95
CA PHE A 79 -3.17 -8.17 14.46
C PHE A 79 -4.20 -9.26 14.13
N GLU A 80 -5.21 -9.46 14.98
CA GLU A 80 -6.24 -10.49 14.78
C GLU A 80 -7.06 -10.24 13.51
N VAL A 81 -7.43 -8.99 13.27
CA VAL A 81 -8.20 -8.61 12.08
C VAL A 81 -7.34 -8.73 10.82
N CYS A 82 -6.07 -8.30 10.84
CA CYS A 82 -5.17 -8.49 9.70
C CYS A 82 -4.96 -9.98 9.36
N ASN A 83 -4.83 -10.85 10.36
CA ASN A 83 -4.73 -12.30 10.14
C ASN A 83 -6.01 -12.88 9.54
N ASP A 84 -7.17 -12.47 10.03
CA ASP A 84 -8.46 -12.85 9.48
C ASP A 84 -8.60 -12.37 8.01
N MET A 85 -8.12 -11.17 7.71
CA MET A 85 -8.13 -10.63 6.35
C MET A 85 -7.29 -11.48 5.38
N VAL A 86 -6.08 -11.87 5.78
CA VAL A 86 -5.21 -12.75 4.98
C VAL A 86 -5.84 -14.15 4.82
N THR A 87 -6.42 -14.70 5.89
CA THR A 87 -7.14 -15.98 5.85
C THR A 87 -8.35 -15.95 4.91
N LYS A 88 -8.97 -14.78 4.75
CA LYS A 88 -10.07 -14.51 3.83
C LYS A 88 -9.61 -14.06 2.43
N ASP A 89 -8.33 -14.26 2.11
CA ASP A 89 -7.73 -14.02 0.81
C ASP A 89 -7.81 -12.56 0.34
N ILE A 90 -7.59 -11.59 1.23
CA ILE A 90 -7.56 -10.17 0.85
C ILE A 90 -6.40 -9.83 -0.10
N MET A 91 -5.30 -10.59 -0.02
CA MET A 91 -4.09 -10.31 -0.78
C MET A 91 -4.30 -10.48 -2.29
N THR A 92 -5.10 -11.45 -2.72
CA THR A 92 -5.38 -11.69 -4.14
C THR A 92 -6.01 -10.47 -4.85
N PRO A 93 -7.16 -9.92 -4.40
CA PRO A 93 -7.73 -8.72 -5.03
C PRO A 93 -6.88 -7.47 -4.80
N LEU A 94 -6.13 -7.38 -3.68
CA LEU A 94 -5.23 -6.26 -3.42
C LEU A 94 -4.05 -6.21 -4.41
N VAL A 95 -3.39 -7.35 -4.64
CA VAL A 95 -2.28 -7.46 -5.60
C VAL A 95 -2.77 -7.17 -7.03
N ALA A 96 -3.96 -7.65 -7.39
CA ALA A 96 -4.56 -7.34 -8.68
C ALA A 96 -4.79 -5.83 -8.85
N LEU A 97 -5.38 -5.17 -7.84
CA LEU A 97 -5.59 -3.72 -7.84
C LEU A 97 -4.28 -2.94 -7.96
N LEU A 98 -3.25 -3.32 -7.21
CA LEU A 98 -1.92 -2.72 -7.31
C LEU A 98 -1.33 -2.88 -8.72
N LYS A 99 -1.45 -4.05 -9.35
CA LYS A 99 -0.94 -4.24 -10.72
C LYS A 99 -1.73 -3.39 -11.73
N GLU A 100 -3.05 -3.23 -11.56
CA GLU A 100 -3.89 -2.37 -12.40
C GLU A 100 -3.55 -0.88 -12.27
N CYS A 101 -3.40 -0.37 -11.04
CA CYS A 101 -3.02 1.01 -10.79
C CYS A 101 -1.65 1.34 -11.42
N ARG A 102 -0.68 0.44 -11.33
CA ARG A 102 0.63 0.58 -12.02
C ARG A 102 0.47 0.78 -13.52
N ALA A 103 -0.38 0.00 -14.18
CA ALA A 103 -0.61 0.12 -15.61
C ALA A 103 -1.21 1.50 -15.97
N GLY A 104 -2.18 1.98 -15.18
CA GLY A 104 -2.76 3.32 -15.34
C GLY A 104 -1.73 4.45 -15.18
N LEU A 105 -0.85 4.34 -14.18
CA LEU A 105 0.20 5.33 -13.91
C LEU A 105 1.27 5.39 -15.01
N VAL A 106 1.61 4.28 -15.67
CA VAL A 106 2.55 4.28 -16.80
C VAL A 106 1.92 4.93 -18.03
N GLY A 107 0.62 4.69 -18.28
CA GLY A 107 -0.12 5.31 -19.38
C GLY A 107 -0.18 6.84 -19.29
N ASN A 108 -0.44 7.37 -18.08
CA ASN A 108 -0.58 8.81 -17.85
C ASN A 108 0.72 9.61 -18.07
N ASN A 109 1.89 8.97 -18.02
CA ASN A 109 3.18 9.63 -18.29
C ASN A 109 3.39 9.98 -19.77
N SER A 110 2.60 9.41 -20.69
CA SER A 110 2.72 9.62 -22.14
C SER A 110 1.77 10.70 -22.70
N SER A 111 0.76 11.09 -21.93
CA SER A 111 -0.22 12.11 -22.29
C SER A 111 0.05 13.42 -21.56
N LEU A 112 1.18 14.06 -21.88
CA LEU A 112 1.39 15.48 -21.60
C LEU A 112 0.50 16.29 -22.56
N LYS A 113 -0.78 16.43 -22.22
CA LYS A 113 -1.61 17.51 -22.74
C LYS A 113 -2.36 18.17 -21.59
N GLU A 114 -1.93 19.39 -21.35
CA GLU A 114 -2.58 20.43 -20.57
C GLU A 114 -4.05 20.55 -20.98
N ASP A 115 -4.93 19.99 -20.16
CA ASP A 115 -6.27 20.49 -19.86
C ASP A 115 -6.97 19.40 -19.06
N LYS A 116 -7.02 19.55 -17.73
CA LYS A 116 -8.02 19.01 -16.78
C LYS A 116 -7.48 19.09 -15.34
N GLN A 117 -7.46 20.30 -14.79
CA GLN A 117 -7.22 20.58 -13.36
C GLN A 117 -8.35 20.04 -12.44
N THR A 118 -9.18 19.09 -12.90
CA THR A 118 -10.38 18.63 -12.18
C THR A 118 -10.72 17.15 -12.38
N GLU A 119 -9.96 16.38 -13.17
CA GLU A 119 -10.05 14.92 -13.07
C GLU A 119 -9.19 14.49 -11.89
N LYS A 120 -9.82 14.44 -10.70
CA LYS A 120 -9.25 13.84 -9.49
C LYS A 120 -8.53 12.56 -9.91
N ASN A 121 -7.23 12.45 -9.65
CA ASN A 121 -6.44 11.32 -10.09
C ASN A 121 -6.76 10.10 -9.20
N HIS A 122 -7.99 9.58 -9.34
CA HIS A 122 -8.52 8.46 -8.58
C HIS A 122 -7.57 7.26 -8.61
N THR A 123 -6.76 7.11 -9.67
CA THR A 123 -5.77 6.03 -9.74
C THR A 123 -4.69 6.16 -8.65
N GLU A 124 -4.21 7.38 -8.39
CA GLU A 124 -3.24 7.63 -7.32
C GLU A 124 -3.89 7.54 -5.94
N ASP A 125 -5.10 8.06 -5.77
CA ASP A 125 -5.85 7.94 -4.50
C ASP A 125 -6.09 6.45 -4.15
N ILE A 126 -6.51 5.65 -5.13
CA ILE A 126 -6.65 4.19 -4.99
C ILE A 126 -5.31 3.56 -4.63
N ALA A 127 -4.22 3.95 -5.30
CA ALA A 127 -2.89 3.40 -5.03
C ALA A 127 -2.42 3.72 -3.60
N ILE A 128 -2.69 4.93 -3.10
CA ILE A 128 -2.38 5.33 -1.71
C ILE A 128 -3.14 4.43 -0.73
N GLU A 129 -4.45 4.25 -0.91
CA GLU A 129 -5.26 3.41 -0.02
C GLU A 129 -4.84 1.93 -0.10
N ALA A 130 -4.52 1.43 -1.29
CA ALA A 130 -4.07 0.05 -1.51
C ALA A 130 -2.69 -0.20 -0.90
N VAL A 131 -1.73 0.72 -1.05
CA VAL A 131 -0.39 0.58 -0.47
C VAL A 131 -0.46 0.66 1.07
N ASN A 132 -1.27 1.54 1.64
CA ASN A 132 -1.46 1.59 3.09
C ASN A 132 -2.16 0.33 3.63
N LEU A 133 -3.14 -0.22 2.89
CA LEU A 133 -3.71 -1.52 3.23
C LEU A 133 -2.65 -2.63 3.19
N LEU A 134 -1.84 -2.68 2.13
CA LEU A 134 -0.74 -3.64 1.97
C LEU A 134 0.25 -3.54 3.12
N TRP A 135 0.65 -2.31 3.48
CA TRP A 135 1.53 -2.04 4.59
C TRP A 135 0.97 -2.62 5.90
N ASN A 136 -0.26 -2.28 6.26
CA ASN A 136 -0.90 -2.75 7.50
C ASN A 136 -0.97 -4.29 7.59
N VAL A 137 -1.30 -4.97 6.48
CA VAL A 137 -1.39 -6.44 6.50
C VAL A 137 -0.02 -7.10 6.52
N CYS A 138 0.99 -6.53 5.85
CA CYS A 138 2.37 -7.03 5.91
C CYS A 138 3.00 -6.83 7.29
N GLU A 139 2.70 -5.73 7.98
CA GLU A 139 3.17 -5.48 9.34
C GLU A 139 2.63 -6.53 10.33
N CYS A 140 1.42 -7.00 10.11
CA CYS A 140 0.75 -7.94 11.00
C CYS A 140 0.88 -9.40 10.59
N ASN A 141 1.37 -9.74 9.39
CA ASN A 141 1.26 -11.12 8.89
C ASN A 141 2.40 -11.52 7.94
N SER A 142 3.20 -12.50 8.36
CA SER A 142 4.32 -13.03 7.56
C SER A 142 3.89 -13.76 6.29
N THR A 143 2.67 -14.30 6.24
CA THR A 143 2.11 -14.87 5.00
C THR A 143 1.83 -13.77 3.98
N ALA A 144 1.36 -12.60 4.41
CA ALA A 144 1.21 -11.44 3.53
C ALA A 144 2.56 -10.97 2.97
N VAL A 145 3.62 -10.97 3.78
CA VAL A 145 5.00 -10.69 3.32
C VAL A 145 5.48 -11.75 2.32
N SER A 146 5.22 -13.04 2.55
CA SER A 146 5.54 -14.10 1.59
C SER A 146 4.81 -13.93 0.26
N ILE A 147 3.52 -13.55 0.30
CA ILE A 147 2.72 -13.26 -0.90
C ILE A 147 3.28 -12.03 -1.62
N PHE A 148 3.66 -10.97 -0.89
CA PHE A 148 4.31 -9.78 -1.45
C PHE A 148 5.54 -10.14 -2.29
N ASN A 149 6.43 -10.97 -1.73
CA ASN A 149 7.64 -11.44 -2.42
C ASN A 149 7.26 -12.26 -3.67
N LYS A 150 6.38 -13.25 -3.51
CA LYS A 150 6.00 -14.18 -4.58
C LYS A 150 5.31 -13.49 -5.76
N GLU A 151 4.49 -12.48 -5.48
CA GLU A 151 3.71 -11.77 -6.49
C GLU A 151 4.48 -10.67 -7.22
N GLY A 152 5.74 -10.42 -6.85
CA GLY A 152 6.56 -9.36 -7.44
C GLY A 152 6.05 -7.96 -7.10
N CYS A 153 5.51 -7.78 -5.89
CA CYS A 153 4.95 -6.49 -5.47
C CYS A 153 6.02 -5.39 -5.37
N LEU A 154 7.30 -5.75 -5.15
CA LEU A 154 8.42 -4.81 -5.11
C LEU A 154 8.48 -3.92 -6.36
N ASP A 155 8.44 -4.51 -7.55
CA ASP A 155 8.47 -3.76 -8.82
C ASP A 155 7.30 -2.79 -8.97
N VAL A 156 6.15 -3.18 -8.43
CA VAL A 156 4.93 -2.37 -8.47
C VAL A 156 5.09 -1.15 -7.57
N VAL A 157 5.48 -1.35 -6.30
CA VAL A 157 5.61 -0.25 -5.35
C VAL A 157 6.79 0.67 -5.70
N LEU A 158 7.89 0.15 -6.24
CA LEU A 158 8.99 1.00 -6.72
C LEU A 158 8.56 1.91 -7.88
N GLN A 159 7.64 1.45 -8.73
CA GLN A 159 7.08 2.30 -9.79
C GLN A 159 6.23 3.45 -9.23
N TYR A 160 5.61 3.26 -8.07
CA TYR A 160 4.88 4.29 -7.33
C TYR A 160 5.83 5.25 -6.62
N LEU A 161 6.92 4.74 -6.02
CA LEU A 161 7.94 5.56 -5.38
C LEU A 161 8.51 6.62 -6.33
N LYS A 162 8.67 6.28 -7.63
CA LYS A 162 9.11 7.23 -8.69
C LYS A 162 8.20 8.45 -8.87
N ARG A 163 7.03 8.51 -8.23
CA ARG A 163 6.10 9.65 -8.25
C ARG A 163 6.38 10.69 -7.18
N PHE A 164 7.47 10.57 -6.42
CA PHE A 164 7.77 11.46 -5.30
C PHE A 164 7.74 12.96 -5.62
N HIS A 165 8.08 13.38 -6.84
CA HIS A 165 7.97 14.79 -7.24
C HIS A 165 6.53 15.28 -7.50
N THR A 166 5.61 14.39 -7.86
CA THR A 166 4.22 14.75 -8.23
C THR A 166 3.20 14.35 -7.17
N ASN A 167 3.50 13.31 -6.40
CA ASN A 167 2.63 12.76 -5.36
C ASN A 167 3.50 12.18 -4.23
N VAL A 168 3.86 13.04 -3.27
CA VAL A 168 4.72 12.68 -2.14
C VAL A 168 3.99 11.75 -1.16
N ASP A 169 2.67 11.87 -1.01
CA ASP A 169 1.87 11.01 -0.13
C ASP A 169 1.92 9.54 -0.55
N LEU A 170 1.81 9.27 -1.86
CA LEU A 170 1.99 7.94 -2.42
C LEU A 170 3.42 7.43 -2.18
N ALA A 171 4.42 8.28 -2.37
CA ALA A 171 5.82 7.91 -2.13
C ALA A 171 6.08 7.59 -0.66
N ILE A 172 5.49 8.35 0.29
CA ILE A 172 5.59 8.08 1.73
C ILE A 172 4.92 6.75 2.08
N ALA A 173 3.70 6.50 1.59
CA ALA A 173 3.01 5.23 1.81
C ALA A 173 3.86 4.04 1.32
N VAL A 174 4.49 4.17 0.15
CA VAL A 174 5.41 3.16 -0.38
C VAL A 174 6.65 3.01 0.50
N ALA A 175 7.27 4.11 0.92
CA ALA A 175 8.47 4.05 1.75
C ALA A 175 8.18 3.35 3.09
N SER A 176 7.06 3.66 3.74
CA SER A 176 6.60 2.98 4.96
C SER A 176 6.35 1.48 4.72
N CYS A 177 5.66 1.12 3.63
CA CYS A 177 5.45 -0.28 3.26
C CYS A 177 6.79 -1.01 3.06
N LEU A 178 7.71 -0.42 2.30
CA LEU A 178 9.05 -0.96 2.04
C LEU A 178 9.82 -1.14 3.34
N GLN A 179 9.69 -0.25 4.32
CA GLN A 179 10.32 -0.44 5.61
C GLN A 179 9.86 -1.74 6.28
N THR A 180 8.56 -1.97 6.35
CA THR A 180 8.02 -3.18 6.97
C THR A 180 8.40 -4.45 6.21
N VAL A 181 8.21 -4.49 4.88
CA VAL A 181 8.44 -5.73 4.13
C VAL A 181 9.91 -6.12 4.00
N THR A 182 10.84 -5.18 4.20
CA THR A 182 12.29 -5.45 4.20
C THR A 182 12.84 -5.84 5.57
N GLU A 183 12.07 -5.68 6.63
CA GLU A 183 12.47 -6.10 7.98
C GLU A 183 12.52 -7.63 8.07
N ASP A 184 13.68 -8.18 8.45
CA ASP A 184 13.94 -9.62 8.57
C ASP A 184 13.51 -10.46 7.34
N ASN A 185 13.64 -9.90 6.13
CA ASN A 185 13.21 -10.53 4.88
C ASN A 185 14.37 -10.70 3.86
N PRO A 186 15.26 -11.68 4.04
CA PRO A 186 16.41 -11.89 3.16
C PRO A 186 16.00 -12.22 1.72
N ASP A 187 14.86 -12.89 1.53
CA ASP A 187 14.34 -13.23 0.20
C ASP A 187 14.08 -11.97 -0.63
N LEU A 188 13.43 -10.97 -0.01
CA LEU A 188 13.18 -9.69 -0.68
C LEU A 188 14.48 -8.90 -0.89
N LEU A 189 15.35 -8.84 0.12
CA LEU A 189 16.61 -8.12 0.04
C LEU A 189 17.52 -8.68 -1.07
N SER A 190 17.47 -9.98 -1.34
CA SER A 190 18.20 -10.58 -2.46
C SER A 190 17.73 -10.11 -3.85
N SER A 191 16.53 -9.52 -3.92
CA SER A 191 15.95 -8.95 -5.15
C SER A 191 16.31 -7.47 -5.35
N PHE A 192 17.05 -6.84 -4.43
CA PHE A 192 17.48 -5.45 -4.56
C PHE A 192 18.70 -5.38 -5.47
N ASP A 193 18.46 -5.00 -6.73
CA ASP A 193 19.47 -4.84 -7.75
C ASP A 193 19.80 -3.36 -8.01
N ALA A 194 20.70 -3.10 -8.97
CA ALA A 194 21.14 -1.74 -9.30
C ALA A 194 19.96 -0.78 -9.64
N PRO A 195 18.96 -1.18 -10.45
CA PRO A 195 17.74 -0.39 -10.65
C PRO A 195 16.99 -0.01 -9.37
N VAL A 196 16.85 -0.93 -8.41
CA VAL A 196 16.22 -0.61 -7.12
C VAL A 196 17.02 0.45 -6.38
N HIS A 197 18.34 0.28 -6.30
CA HIS A 197 19.22 1.23 -5.63
C HIS A 197 19.18 2.62 -6.25
N GLN A 198 19.16 2.69 -7.58
CA GLN A 198 19.06 3.97 -8.29
C GLN A 198 17.77 4.73 -7.93
N VAL A 199 16.64 4.03 -7.77
CA VAL A 199 15.38 4.66 -7.36
C VAL A 199 15.46 5.21 -5.94
N LEU A 200 16.01 4.43 -5.01
CA LEU A 200 16.18 4.87 -3.62
C LEU A 200 17.15 6.05 -3.51
N GLU A 201 18.25 6.01 -4.26
CA GLU A 201 19.24 7.08 -4.33
C GLU A 201 18.63 8.37 -4.89
N MET A 202 17.83 8.29 -5.96
CA MET A 202 17.12 9.46 -6.52
C MET A 202 16.22 10.14 -5.48
N VAL A 203 15.50 9.36 -4.67
CA VAL A 203 14.65 9.91 -3.60
C VAL A 203 15.51 10.57 -2.51
N MET A 204 16.62 9.94 -2.12
CA MET A 204 17.56 10.47 -1.13
C MET A 204 18.21 11.78 -1.56
N LEU A 205 18.54 11.90 -2.85
CA LEU A 205 19.17 13.08 -3.45
C LEU A 205 18.17 14.16 -3.90
N SER A 206 16.87 13.95 -3.67
CA SER A 206 15.84 14.97 -3.91
C SER A 206 16.18 16.28 -3.16
N SER A 207 15.83 17.43 -3.74
CA SER A 207 16.27 18.76 -3.27
C SER A 207 15.17 19.53 -2.53
N GLU A 208 13.96 19.02 -2.56
CA GLU A 208 12.74 19.54 -1.95
C GLU A 208 12.91 19.63 -0.43
N LYS A 209 12.42 20.72 0.18
CA LYS A 209 12.69 21.04 1.60
C LYS A 209 11.45 21.05 2.48
N ASP A 210 10.28 20.73 1.93
CA ASP A 210 9.08 20.55 2.73
C ASP A 210 9.18 19.32 3.63
N MET A 211 8.33 19.30 4.66
CA MET A 211 8.35 18.28 5.70
C MET A 211 8.08 16.87 5.15
N ASP A 212 7.23 16.76 4.12
CA ASP A 212 6.83 15.48 3.56
C ASP A 212 7.99 14.85 2.78
N HIS A 213 8.73 15.64 1.99
CA HIS A 213 9.97 15.17 1.34
C HIS A 213 11.09 14.87 2.33
N ILE A 214 11.18 15.60 3.45
CA ILE A 214 12.12 15.26 4.54
C ILE A 214 11.74 13.92 5.18
N LEU A 215 10.45 13.69 5.47
CA LEU A 215 9.94 12.42 5.99
C LEU A 215 10.25 11.29 5.02
N LEU A 216 9.93 11.46 3.73
CA LEU A 216 10.20 10.49 2.68
C LEU A 216 11.68 10.08 2.64
N ARG A 217 12.60 11.06 2.60
CA ARG A 217 14.05 10.77 2.65
C ARG A 217 14.43 10.05 3.93
N THR A 218 13.88 10.44 5.07
CA THR A 218 14.17 9.76 6.35
C THR A 218 13.72 8.30 6.32
N LEU A 219 12.56 8.02 5.73
CA LEU A 219 12.03 6.66 5.60
C LEU A 219 12.91 5.80 4.70
N VAL A 220 13.35 6.33 3.56
CA VAL A 220 14.24 5.63 2.61
C VAL A 220 15.64 5.42 3.19
N ALA A 221 16.19 6.45 3.87
CA ALA A 221 17.52 6.42 4.46
C ALA A 221 17.69 5.28 5.48
N GLY A 222 16.67 5.07 6.33
CA GLY A 222 16.71 4.05 7.37
C GLY A 222 17.00 2.66 6.81
N LYS A 223 16.44 2.32 5.65
CA LYS A 223 16.62 0.99 5.03
C LYS A 223 17.84 0.90 4.12
N TYR A 224 18.15 1.96 3.39
CA TYR A 224 19.38 2.02 2.59
C TYR A 224 20.62 1.81 3.47
N SER A 225 20.63 2.41 4.68
CA SER A 225 21.75 2.31 5.63
C SER A 225 21.85 0.92 6.27
N ILE A 226 20.72 0.30 6.63
CA ILE A 226 20.68 -1.05 7.20
C ILE A 226 21.12 -2.07 6.14
N TRP A 227 20.66 -1.92 4.90
CA TRP A 227 21.05 -2.81 3.82
C TRP A 227 22.53 -2.68 3.47
N GLN A 228 23.06 -1.45 3.33
CA GLN A 228 24.50 -1.27 3.13
C GLN A 228 25.33 -1.92 4.25
N ALA A 229 24.86 -1.84 5.50
CA ALA A 229 25.53 -2.51 6.61
C ALA A 229 25.43 -4.05 6.54
N GLN A 230 24.30 -4.59 6.07
CA GLN A 230 24.11 -6.03 5.85
C GLN A 230 24.93 -6.55 4.67
N GLU A 231 24.92 -5.89 3.52
CA GLU A 231 25.75 -6.21 2.36
C GLU A 231 27.23 -6.15 2.72
N PHE A 232 27.66 -5.11 3.44
CA PHE A 232 29.01 -5.00 3.96
C PHE A 232 29.38 -6.17 4.88
N TRP A 233 28.48 -6.60 5.76
CA TRP A 233 28.70 -7.77 6.63
C TRP A 233 28.76 -9.08 5.84
N GLU A 234 27.91 -9.28 4.84
CA GLU A 234 27.92 -10.45 3.97
C GLU A 234 29.18 -10.52 3.10
N LEU A 235 29.62 -9.41 2.51
CA LEU A 235 30.86 -9.33 1.73
C LEU A 235 32.09 -9.55 2.61
N LYS A 236 32.09 -8.99 3.82
CA LYS A 236 33.16 -9.21 4.81
C LYS A 236 33.23 -10.65 5.30
N SER A 237 32.09 -11.29 5.55
CA SER A 237 32.03 -12.70 5.95
C SER A 237 32.43 -13.66 4.80
N ARG A 238 32.30 -13.21 3.54
CA ARG A 238 32.81 -13.89 2.34
C ARG A 238 34.28 -13.58 2.00
N GLY A 239 34.95 -12.71 2.77
CA GLY A 239 36.36 -12.37 2.58
C GLY A 239 36.65 -11.43 1.40
N CYS A 240 35.65 -10.72 0.88
CA CYS A 240 35.84 -9.70 -0.15
C CYS A 240 36.33 -8.38 0.48
N GLU A 241 37.29 -7.73 -0.16
CA GLU A 241 37.72 -6.36 0.18
C GLU A 241 36.67 -5.39 -0.38
N VAL A 242 36.02 -4.61 0.50
CA VAL A 242 34.93 -3.70 0.12
C VAL A 242 35.40 -2.27 0.33
N ASP A 243 35.59 -1.53 -0.77
CA ASP A 243 35.82 -0.09 -0.72
C ASP A 243 34.49 0.61 -0.40
N ILE A 244 34.42 1.18 0.80
CA ILE A 244 33.28 2.00 1.23
C ILE A 244 33.34 3.30 0.41
N VAL A 245 32.45 3.44 -0.58
CA VAL A 245 32.17 4.76 -1.15
C VAL A 245 31.43 5.54 -0.08
N ALA A 246 32.19 6.32 0.71
CA ALA A 246 31.64 7.21 1.71
C ALA A 246 30.67 8.19 1.03
N CYS A 247 29.42 8.25 1.51
CA CYS A 247 28.53 9.37 1.22
C CYS A 247 29.28 10.67 1.55
N PRO A 248 29.40 11.63 0.62
CA PRO A 248 29.93 12.94 0.96
C PRO A 248 28.95 13.60 1.95
N CYS A 249 29.48 14.00 3.10
CA CYS A 249 28.79 14.81 4.09
C CYS A 249 28.29 16.14 3.54
#